data_AF-A0AAU0XZM3-F1
#
_entry.id   AF-A0AAU0XZM3-F1
#
_cell.length_a   1.000
_cell.length_b   1.000
_cell.length_c   1.000
_cell.angle_alpha   90.00
_cell.angle_beta   90.00
_cell.angle_gamma   90.00
#
_symmetry.space_group_name_H-M   'P 1'
#
loop_
_entity.id
_entity.type
_entity.pdbx_description
1 polymer ?
#
loop_
_entity_poly.entity_id
_entity_poly.type
_entity_poly.pdbx_seq_one_letter_code
_entity_poly.pdbx_strand_id
1 'polypeptide(L)'
;MTSPLELPSDDRDLSPHTGYTRAHWEAAADGLLRAAWQWSTPGRALLDLPGRPSGSGVRSDGLEGYARTFLAAAFRVAGADGKDPHGWLDRYADGLAAGTRTPGRDDPESWPLILDHHVQGQPMVESASVAIGLRLTRPWLWERLDPGVQDRAEEWLRGALRHTPAPNNWYLFPYSVAAFLESVGRGDAETTRAKERALDLLEGWYRGQGWYTDGDGAAFDHYNGWALHLYPVLDAHLSGDPELSAHYGSRLREHLDSFSLLFGADGAPIHFGRSLTYRFAAGAAVALGAVTGHTPLSPGASRRVISGSLRYFLDRGATGTDGLLSLGWHGPHEATLQHYSGPASPYWASKAFVSLLAPEGHPLWTATEEPAPSEGPDRVLALPAPGLLIQSTRADGIVRLHNHGSDHVRPHEGESGVQNDPLYTRQSYSTVTGPTSKVNAADNHLAVVVAGVRSGRRSIRPLGAGHGDGWGWAASWHRPVFTSGAPMVPGLRAESVTVVRGRYELRVHRVVGAPAGARVEQTGWATGPDDSVRSALHGLYGWETSEEVRAPQGTAYTRWAVVPRLGADAEGTVLLVSLASLTAEQDATALAAAVSAVNVDGDTVEVGWAEDGTTTRIDFEPLKVEHR
;
A
#
# COMPACT_ATOMS: atom_id res chain seq x y z
N MET A 1 -17.32 20.65 -3.39
CA MET A 1 -18.38 19.94 -4.11
C MET A 1 -18.79 18.78 -3.24
N THR A 2 -20.06 18.68 -2.86
CA THR A 2 -20.57 17.60 -2.01
C THR A 2 -20.44 16.28 -2.76
N SER A 3 -19.88 15.25 -2.11
CA SER A 3 -19.83 13.89 -2.65
C SER A 3 -21.24 13.45 -3.04
N PRO A 4 -21.45 12.80 -4.20
CA PRO A 4 -22.76 12.26 -4.58
C PRO A 4 -23.19 11.04 -3.75
N LEU A 5 -22.33 10.58 -2.81
CA LEU A 5 -22.71 9.59 -1.82
C LEU A 5 -23.55 10.26 -0.71
N GLU A 6 -24.80 9.82 -0.56
CA GLU A 6 -25.68 10.23 0.53
C GLU A 6 -25.25 9.52 1.84
N LEU A 7 -24.31 10.11 2.56
CA LEU A 7 -23.88 9.61 3.88
C LEU A 7 -24.80 10.14 5.00
N PRO A 8 -25.04 9.36 6.06
CA PRO A 8 -25.73 9.86 7.25
C PRO A 8 -24.92 10.95 7.96
N SER A 9 -25.54 11.63 8.94
CA SER A 9 -24.83 12.61 9.77
C SER A 9 -23.81 11.92 10.68
N ASP A 10 -22.68 12.60 10.91
CA ASP A 10 -21.65 12.19 11.85
C ASP A 10 -22.25 11.89 13.25
N ASP A 11 -21.93 10.73 13.80
CA ASP A 11 -22.23 10.36 15.19
C ASP A 11 -20.97 10.56 16.05
N ARG A 12 -20.91 11.70 16.74
CA ARG A 12 -19.76 12.09 17.57
C ARG A 12 -19.80 11.54 18.99
N ASP A 13 -20.92 10.94 19.40
CA ASP A 13 -21.03 10.30 20.70
C ASP A 13 -20.40 8.90 20.65
N LEU A 14 -20.74 8.13 19.60
CA LEU A 14 -20.19 6.80 19.38
C LEU A 14 -18.82 6.85 18.66
N SER A 15 -18.66 7.75 17.70
CA SER A 15 -17.42 7.91 16.92
C SER A 15 -16.85 9.33 17.05
N PRO A 16 -16.30 9.71 18.21
CA PRO A 16 -15.80 11.07 18.46
C PRO A 16 -14.78 11.59 17.44
N HIS A 17 -13.95 10.72 16.85
CA HIS A 17 -12.88 11.17 15.94
C HIS A 17 -13.35 11.26 14.49
N THR A 18 -14.07 10.26 13.99
CA THR A 18 -14.46 10.18 12.58
C THR A 18 -15.93 10.45 12.32
N GLY A 19 -16.80 10.39 13.33
CA GLY A 19 -18.26 10.43 13.17
C GLY A 19 -18.84 9.20 12.46
N TYR A 20 -18.00 8.30 11.96
CA TYR A 20 -18.43 7.22 11.08
C TYR A 20 -18.83 5.98 11.88
N THR A 21 -19.95 5.40 11.50
CA THR A 21 -20.57 4.21 12.10
C THR A 21 -20.80 3.15 11.03
N ARG A 22 -21.33 1.99 11.42
CA ARG A 22 -21.72 0.95 10.45
C ARG A 22 -22.62 1.49 9.33
N ALA A 23 -23.55 2.40 9.66
CA ALA A 23 -24.44 3.03 8.68
C ALA A 23 -23.69 3.85 7.62
N HIS A 24 -22.58 4.50 7.97
CA HIS A 24 -21.74 5.20 7.00
C HIS A 24 -21.05 4.24 6.03
N TRP A 25 -20.58 3.10 6.54
CA TRP A 25 -20.00 2.04 5.71
C TRP A 25 -21.02 1.40 4.77
N GLU A 26 -22.24 1.15 5.26
CA GLU A 26 -23.35 0.65 4.42
C GLU A 26 -23.74 1.66 3.35
N ALA A 27 -23.89 2.94 3.70
CA ALA A 27 -24.23 4.00 2.75
C ALA A 27 -23.12 4.20 1.69
N ALA A 28 -21.85 4.13 2.09
CA ALA A 28 -20.72 4.19 1.16
C ALA A 28 -20.74 3.01 0.19
N ALA A 29 -20.94 1.77 0.67
CA ALA A 29 -21.06 0.60 -0.18
C ALA A 29 -22.23 0.74 -1.17
N ASP A 30 -23.42 1.08 -0.67
CA ASP A 30 -24.64 1.20 -1.48
C ASP A 30 -24.54 2.32 -2.53
N GLY A 31 -23.94 3.46 -2.18
CA GLY A 31 -23.74 4.57 -3.10
C GLY A 31 -22.72 4.26 -4.20
N LEU A 32 -21.60 3.62 -3.85
CA LEU A 32 -20.59 3.18 -4.82
C LEU A 32 -21.13 2.12 -5.79
N LEU A 33 -21.94 1.18 -5.27
CA LEU A 33 -22.65 0.18 -6.08
C LEU A 33 -23.65 0.85 -7.01
N ARG A 34 -24.48 1.77 -6.49
CA ARG A 34 -25.48 2.49 -7.29
C ARG A 34 -24.84 3.27 -8.43
N ALA A 35 -23.71 3.93 -8.21
CA ALA A 35 -22.98 4.65 -9.24
C ALA A 35 -22.45 3.69 -10.31
N ALA A 36 -21.79 2.60 -9.92
CA ALA A 36 -21.21 1.64 -10.87
C ALA A 36 -22.28 0.93 -11.72
N TRP A 37 -23.40 0.54 -11.11
CA TRP A 37 -24.47 -0.18 -11.79
C TRP A 37 -25.22 0.64 -12.86
N GLN A 38 -25.02 1.96 -12.95
CA GLN A 38 -25.52 2.77 -14.08
C GLN A 38 -24.85 2.42 -15.40
N TRP A 39 -23.70 1.76 -15.35
CA TRP A 39 -22.85 1.43 -16.49
C TRP A 39 -22.91 -0.07 -16.85
N SER A 40 -23.94 -0.78 -16.38
CA SER A 40 -24.09 -2.19 -16.70
C SER A 40 -24.45 -2.40 -18.16
N THR A 41 -23.90 -3.45 -18.76
CA THR A 41 -24.37 -3.96 -20.06
C THR A 41 -25.83 -4.44 -19.96
N PRO A 42 -26.57 -4.55 -21.09
CA PRO A 42 -27.98 -5.00 -21.07
C PRO A 42 -28.22 -6.34 -20.35
N GLY A 43 -27.32 -7.31 -20.52
CA GLY A 43 -27.31 -8.60 -19.85
C GLY A 43 -26.65 -8.60 -18.47
N ARG A 44 -26.17 -7.42 -18.01
CA ARG A 44 -25.56 -7.18 -16.70
C ARG A 44 -24.24 -7.92 -16.47
N ALA A 45 -23.64 -8.49 -17.52
CA ALA A 45 -22.43 -9.29 -17.40
C ALA A 45 -21.18 -8.44 -17.13
N LEU A 46 -21.15 -7.19 -17.61
CA LEU A 46 -20.01 -6.28 -17.47
C LEU A 46 -20.50 -4.92 -16.94
N LEU A 47 -19.62 -4.19 -16.25
CA LEU A 47 -19.84 -2.78 -15.88
C LEU A 47 -18.80 -1.91 -16.61
N ASP A 48 -19.20 -1.29 -17.71
CA ASP A 48 -18.33 -0.51 -18.59
C ASP A 48 -18.16 0.93 -18.08
N LEU A 49 -17.45 1.07 -16.95
CA LEU A 49 -17.19 2.37 -16.33
C LEU A 49 -16.41 3.31 -17.27
N PRO A 50 -16.71 4.63 -17.26
CA PRO A 50 -16.06 5.59 -18.14
C PRO A 50 -14.59 5.83 -17.73
N GLY A 51 -13.71 5.96 -18.71
CA GLY A 51 -12.31 6.31 -18.46
C GLY A 51 -11.34 5.72 -19.48
N ARG A 52 -10.04 5.88 -19.21
CA ARG A 52 -8.99 5.23 -20.01
C ARG A 52 -9.00 3.72 -19.79
N PRO A 53 -8.93 2.88 -20.84
CA PRO A 53 -8.83 1.44 -20.65
C PRO A 53 -7.48 1.05 -20.03
N SER A 54 -7.46 -0.10 -19.35
CA SER A 54 -6.23 -0.74 -18.92
C SER A 54 -5.49 -1.38 -20.10
N GLY A 55 -4.27 -1.85 -19.85
CA GLY A 55 -3.54 -2.71 -20.79
C GLY A 55 -4.24 -4.03 -21.13
N SER A 56 -5.23 -4.46 -20.34
CA SER A 56 -6.01 -5.69 -20.58
C SER A 56 -7.24 -5.48 -21.47
N GLY A 57 -7.56 -4.22 -21.78
CA GLY A 57 -8.63 -3.84 -22.72
C GLY A 57 -10.02 -3.80 -22.11
N VAL A 58 -10.94 -3.15 -22.84
CA VAL A 58 -12.27 -2.74 -22.35
C VAL A 58 -13.10 -3.89 -21.82
N ARG A 59 -13.11 -5.06 -22.49
CA ARG A 59 -13.89 -6.22 -22.01
C ARG A 59 -13.38 -6.73 -20.65
N SER A 60 -12.06 -6.74 -20.44
CA SER A 60 -11.49 -7.12 -19.14
C SER A 60 -11.80 -6.07 -18.08
N ASP A 61 -11.79 -4.79 -18.46
CA ASP A 61 -12.16 -3.68 -17.56
C ASP A 61 -13.64 -3.74 -17.15
N GLY A 62 -14.52 -4.17 -18.05
CA GLY A 62 -15.94 -4.41 -17.75
C GLY A 62 -16.16 -5.56 -16.76
N LEU A 63 -15.42 -6.67 -16.92
CA LEU A 63 -15.43 -7.78 -15.95
C LEU A 63 -14.85 -7.33 -14.60
N GLU A 64 -13.81 -6.49 -14.65
CA GLU A 64 -13.22 -5.86 -13.48
C GLU A 64 -14.25 -5.06 -12.69
N GLY A 65 -15.07 -4.26 -13.40
CA GLY A 65 -16.20 -3.53 -12.82
C GLY A 65 -17.21 -4.46 -12.15
N TYR A 66 -17.66 -5.51 -12.83
CA TYR A 66 -18.57 -6.50 -12.27
C TYR A 66 -17.98 -7.16 -11.02
N ALA A 67 -16.78 -7.73 -11.12
CA ALA A 67 -16.21 -8.58 -10.09
C ALA A 67 -15.81 -7.80 -8.83
N ARG A 68 -15.23 -6.60 -8.98
CA ARG A 68 -14.77 -5.80 -7.83
C ARG A 68 -15.91 -5.10 -7.11
N THR A 69 -16.98 -4.73 -7.81
CA THR A 69 -18.20 -4.24 -7.16
C THR A 69 -18.96 -5.38 -6.48
N PHE A 70 -18.93 -6.61 -7.04
CA PHE A 70 -19.56 -7.76 -6.41
C PHE A 70 -19.01 -8.04 -5.01
N LEU A 71 -17.72 -7.80 -4.76
CA LEU A 71 -17.16 -7.89 -3.41
C LEU A 71 -17.88 -6.96 -2.41
N ALA A 72 -18.09 -5.69 -2.77
CA ALA A 72 -18.79 -4.75 -1.88
C ALA A 72 -20.21 -5.21 -1.59
N ALA A 73 -20.95 -5.63 -2.63
CA ALA A 73 -22.30 -6.16 -2.47
C ALA A 73 -22.33 -7.44 -1.61
N ALA A 74 -21.39 -8.36 -1.84
CA ALA A 74 -21.32 -9.61 -1.11
C ALA A 74 -21.02 -9.40 0.38
N PHE A 75 -20.04 -8.56 0.73
CA PHE A 75 -19.78 -8.22 2.13
C PHE A 75 -20.98 -7.54 2.79
N ARG A 76 -21.62 -6.60 2.08
CA ARG A 76 -22.79 -5.84 2.55
C ARG A 76 -23.99 -6.71 2.82
N VAL A 77 -24.27 -7.69 1.96
CA VAL A 77 -25.43 -8.58 2.07
C VAL A 77 -25.17 -9.71 3.07
N ALA A 78 -23.97 -10.32 3.04
CA ALA A 78 -23.59 -11.36 4.00
C ALA A 78 -23.59 -10.82 5.45
N GLY A 79 -23.02 -9.63 5.65
CA GLY A 79 -23.01 -8.93 6.94
C GLY A 79 -24.38 -8.46 7.44
N ALA A 80 -25.40 -8.51 6.58
CA ALA A 80 -26.78 -8.20 6.91
C ALA A 80 -27.69 -9.44 6.90
N ASP A 81 -27.10 -10.64 6.95
CA ASP A 81 -27.80 -11.92 6.98
C ASP A 81 -28.76 -12.08 5.79
N GLY A 82 -28.29 -11.72 4.60
CA GLY A 82 -29.05 -11.86 3.35
C GLY A 82 -30.02 -10.73 3.04
N LYS A 83 -30.14 -9.72 3.92
CA LYS A 83 -30.93 -8.53 3.62
C LYS A 83 -30.28 -7.75 2.47
N ASP A 84 -30.96 -7.74 1.33
CA ASP A 84 -30.55 -7.05 0.11
C ASP A 84 -31.59 -5.99 -0.29
N PRO A 85 -31.61 -4.82 0.38
CA PRO A 85 -32.68 -3.82 0.20
C PRO A 85 -32.70 -3.19 -1.21
N HIS A 86 -31.62 -3.31 -1.98
CA HIS A 86 -31.50 -2.73 -3.32
C HIS A 86 -31.57 -3.79 -4.44
N GLY A 87 -31.72 -5.07 -4.08
CA GLY A 87 -31.78 -6.19 -5.02
C GLY A 87 -30.49 -6.34 -5.84
N TRP A 88 -29.33 -6.18 -5.22
CA TRP A 88 -28.03 -6.34 -5.87
C TRP A 88 -27.79 -7.78 -6.34
N LEU A 89 -28.13 -8.79 -5.52
CA LEU A 89 -27.80 -10.19 -5.80
C LEU A 89 -28.47 -10.72 -7.07
N ASP A 90 -29.71 -10.32 -7.35
CA ASP A 90 -30.40 -10.71 -8.59
C ASP A 90 -29.68 -10.16 -9.83
N ARG A 91 -29.14 -8.93 -9.75
CA ARG A 91 -28.36 -8.34 -10.87
C ARG A 91 -27.05 -9.08 -11.10
N TYR A 92 -26.37 -9.47 -10.03
CA TYR A 92 -25.17 -10.30 -10.12
C TYR A 92 -25.51 -11.71 -10.65
N ALA A 93 -26.62 -12.31 -10.24
CA ALA A 93 -27.07 -13.60 -10.78
C ALA A 93 -27.32 -13.53 -12.30
N ASP A 94 -28.01 -12.49 -12.78
CA ASP A 94 -28.21 -12.24 -14.21
C ASP A 94 -26.88 -12.09 -14.96
N GLY A 95 -25.97 -11.26 -14.42
CA GLY A 95 -24.67 -10.99 -15.02
C GLY A 95 -23.77 -12.23 -15.08
N LEU A 96 -23.73 -13.03 -14.02
CA LEU A 96 -23.03 -14.32 -14.01
C LEU A 96 -23.60 -15.27 -15.07
N ALA A 97 -24.93 -15.38 -15.16
CA ALA A 97 -25.59 -16.26 -16.13
C ALA A 97 -25.34 -15.83 -17.59
N ALA A 98 -25.30 -14.52 -17.84
CA ALA A 98 -25.03 -13.94 -19.14
C ALA A 98 -23.54 -14.08 -19.53
N GLY A 99 -22.64 -13.66 -18.65
CA GLY A 99 -21.19 -13.65 -18.91
C GLY A 99 -20.59 -15.03 -19.10
N THR A 100 -21.07 -16.02 -18.36
CA THR A 100 -20.60 -17.42 -18.46
C THR A 100 -21.26 -18.22 -19.57
N ARG A 101 -22.19 -17.63 -20.34
CA ARG A 101 -22.95 -18.37 -21.39
C ARG A 101 -22.06 -18.82 -22.54
N THR A 102 -21.21 -17.91 -23.06
CA THR A 102 -20.29 -18.18 -24.17
C THR A 102 -18.93 -17.50 -23.97
N PRO A 103 -18.16 -17.83 -22.91
CA PRO A 103 -16.91 -17.14 -22.60
C PRO A 103 -15.93 -17.12 -23.79
N GLY A 104 -15.25 -15.98 -23.97
CA GLY A 104 -14.32 -15.74 -25.08
C GLY A 104 -14.96 -15.38 -26.41
N ARG A 105 -16.29 -15.48 -26.56
CA ARG A 105 -16.99 -15.00 -27.76
C ARG A 105 -16.86 -13.49 -27.87
N ASP A 106 -16.68 -13.01 -29.10
CA ASP A 106 -16.63 -11.59 -29.38
C ASP A 106 -18.04 -10.96 -29.44
N ASP A 107 -18.62 -10.74 -28.26
CA ASP A 107 -19.89 -10.04 -28.09
C ASP A 107 -19.88 -9.15 -26.82
N PRO A 108 -20.91 -8.30 -26.61
CA PRO A 108 -20.92 -7.34 -25.50
C PRO A 108 -21.13 -7.93 -24.10
N GLU A 109 -21.47 -9.21 -23.95
CA GLU A 109 -21.81 -9.80 -22.64
C GLU A 109 -20.83 -10.89 -22.22
N SER A 110 -20.29 -11.66 -23.17
CA SER A 110 -19.45 -12.82 -22.87
C SER A 110 -18.19 -12.43 -22.09
N TRP A 111 -17.95 -13.14 -20.99
CA TRP A 111 -16.74 -12.93 -20.20
C TRP A 111 -15.49 -13.40 -20.95
N PRO A 112 -14.35 -12.73 -20.75
CA PRO A 112 -13.07 -13.18 -21.28
C PRO A 112 -12.68 -14.54 -20.68
N LEU A 113 -11.96 -15.36 -21.45
CA LEU A 113 -11.34 -16.58 -20.94
C LEU A 113 -10.25 -16.23 -19.91
N ILE A 114 -10.10 -17.08 -18.90
CA ILE A 114 -8.95 -17.04 -18.00
C ILE A 114 -7.82 -17.83 -18.65
N LEU A 115 -6.70 -17.16 -18.96
CA LEU A 115 -5.50 -17.75 -19.56
C LEU A 115 -4.25 -17.46 -18.71
N ASP A 116 -3.08 -17.93 -19.16
CA ASP A 116 -1.80 -17.64 -18.50
C ASP A 116 -1.55 -16.14 -18.35
N HIS A 117 -0.84 -15.76 -17.28
CA HIS A 117 -0.66 -14.35 -16.92
C HIS A 117 -0.03 -13.48 -18.02
N HIS A 118 0.79 -14.07 -18.90
CA HIS A 118 1.49 -13.39 -19.99
C HIS A 118 0.70 -13.38 -21.31
N VAL A 119 -0.48 -14.00 -21.36
CA VAL A 119 -1.36 -14.06 -22.54
C VAL A 119 -2.61 -13.21 -22.31
N GLN A 120 -3.44 -13.60 -21.34
CA GLN A 120 -4.67 -12.91 -20.95
C GLN A 120 -4.98 -13.22 -19.49
N GLY A 121 -4.06 -12.78 -18.63
CA GLY A 121 -4.06 -13.11 -17.21
C GLY A 121 -5.09 -12.40 -16.36
N GLN A 122 -5.50 -11.19 -16.75
CA GLN A 122 -6.30 -10.31 -15.91
C GLN A 122 -7.59 -10.99 -15.39
N PRO A 123 -8.40 -11.70 -16.21
CA PRO A 123 -9.60 -12.40 -15.72
C PRO A 123 -9.34 -13.40 -14.58
N MET A 124 -8.12 -13.92 -14.43
CA MET A 124 -7.73 -14.74 -13.26
C MET A 124 -7.87 -13.94 -11.96
N VAL A 125 -7.47 -12.68 -11.98
CA VAL A 125 -7.54 -11.74 -10.85
C VAL A 125 -8.99 -11.50 -10.45
N GLU A 126 -9.86 -11.24 -11.43
CA GLU A 126 -11.29 -11.03 -11.20
C GLU A 126 -12.02 -12.29 -10.74
N SER A 127 -11.58 -13.48 -11.18
CA SER A 127 -12.19 -14.75 -10.77
C SER A 127 -12.16 -14.99 -9.25
N ALA A 128 -11.13 -14.49 -8.55
CA ALA A 128 -11.06 -14.53 -7.09
C ALA A 128 -12.15 -13.67 -6.44
N SER A 129 -12.46 -12.51 -7.01
CA SER A 129 -13.51 -11.62 -6.50
C SER A 129 -14.89 -12.23 -6.71
N VAL A 130 -15.11 -12.85 -7.88
CA VAL A 130 -16.33 -13.62 -8.15
C VAL A 130 -16.48 -14.79 -7.19
N ALA A 131 -15.43 -15.59 -7.00
CA ALA A 131 -15.45 -16.74 -6.10
C ALA A 131 -15.74 -16.35 -4.63
N ILE A 132 -15.11 -15.29 -4.13
CA ILE A 132 -15.39 -14.77 -2.78
C ILE A 132 -16.83 -14.28 -2.68
N GLY A 133 -17.30 -13.51 -3.67
CA GLY A 133 -18.67 -13.02 -3.68
C GLY A 133 -19.69 -14.15 -3.66
N LEU A 134 -19.50 -15.18 -4.49
CA LEU A 134 -20.35 -16.38 -4.51
C LEU A 134 -20.30 -17.16 -3.20
N ARG A 135 -19.12 -17.30 -2.59
CA ARG A 135 -18.97 -17.99 -1.30
C ARG A 135 -19.70 -17.26 -0.18
N LEU A 136 -19.49 -15.96 -0.06
CA LEU A 136 -20.11 -15.12 0.97
C LEU A 136 -21.64 -15.07 0.82
N THR A 137 -22.14 -15.10 -0.41
CA THR A 137 -23.58 -14.99 -0.70
C THR A 137 -24.23 -16.33 -1.00
N ARG A 138 -23.55 -17.45 -0.74
CA ARG A 138 -23.94 -18.79 -1.18
C ARG A 138 -25.43 -19.13 -0.93
N PRO A 139 -26.00 -18.92 0.27
CA PRO A 139 -27.41 -19.27 0.53
C PRO A 139 -28.42 -18.42 -0.25
N TRP A 140 -28.02 -17.20 -0.62
CA TRP A 140 -28.92 -16.21 -1.23
C TRP A 140 -28.73 -16.04 -2.74
N LEU A 141 -27.60 -16.49 -3.28
CA LEU A 141 -27.27 -16.42 -4.70
C LEU A 141 -26.94 -17.80 -5.27
N TRP A 142 -25.79 -18.40 -4.94
CA TRP A 142 -25.29 -19.62 -5.58
C TRP A 142 -26.30 -20.78 -5.57
N GLU A 143 -26.86 -21.09 -4.39
CA GLU A 143 -27.81 -22.21 -4.22
C GLU A 143 -29.16 -21.96 -4.91
N ARG A 144 -29.44 -20.73 -5.34
CA ARG A 144 -30.67 -20.33 -6.05
C ARG A 144 -30.48 -20.21 -7.56
N LEU A 145 -29.24 -20.33 -8.06
CA LEU A 145 -28.97 -20.34 -9.49
C LEU A 145 -29.49 -21.63 -10.13
N ASP A 146 -29.87 -21.53 -11.41
CA ASP A 146 -30.12 -22.71 -12.24
C ASP A 146 -28.87 -23.62 -12.28
N PRO A 147 -29.02 -24.96 -12.17
CA PRO A 147 -27.87 -25.87 -12.19
C PRO A 147 -26.95 -25.70 -13.41
N GLY A 148 -27.51 -25.38 -14.58
CA GLY A 148 -26.72 -25.13 -15.78
C GLY A 148 -25.93 -23.82 -15.71
N VAL A 149 -26.39 -22.82 -14.96
CA VAL A 149 -25.59 -21.61 -14.67
C VAL A 149 -24.46 -21.96 -13.71
N GLN A 150 -24.72 -22.76 -12.67
CA GLN A 150 -23.69 -23.23 -11.74
C GLN A 150 -22.57 -23.97 -12.48
N ASP A 151 -22.92 -24.89 -13.38
CA ASP A 151 -21.93 -25.67 -14.14
C ASP A 151 -21.07 -24.79 -15.06
N ARG A 152 -21.66 -23.79 -15.72
CA ARG A 152 -20.90 -22.85 -16.56
C ARG A 152 -20.01 -21.92 -15.74
N ALA A 153 -20.49 -21.46 -14.59
CA ALA A 153 -19.71 -20.64 -13.68
C ALA A 153 -18.52 -21.41 -13.12
N GLU A 154 -18.71 -22.66 -12.72
CA GLU A 154 -17.60 -23.55 -12.32
C GLU A 154 -16.58 -23.69 -13.45
N GLU A 155 -17.00 -24.03 -14.66
CA GLU A 155 -16.07 -24.24 -15.78
C GLU A 155 -15.26 -22.97 -16.08
N TRP A 156 -15.88 -21.80 -16.06
CA TRP A 156 -15.16 -20.54 -16.21
C TRP A 156 -14.14 -20.31 -15.09
N LEU A 157 -14.54 -20.53 -13.82
CA LEU A 157 -13.66 -20.38 -12.65
C LEU A 157 -12.48 -21.35 -12.67
N ARG A 158 -12.69 -22.59 -13.11
CA ARG A 158 -11.62 -23.61 -13.24
C ARG A 158 -10.51 -23.19 -14.21
N GLY A 159 -10.77 -22.24 -15.11
CA GLY A 159 -9.73 -21.60 -15.89
C GLY A 159 -8.58 -21.05 -15.03
N ALA A 160 -8.85 -20.54 -13.82
CA ALA A 160 -7.82 -20.06 -12.91
C ALA A 160 -6.94 -21.18 -12.35
N LEU A 161 -7.50 -22.39 -12.15
CA LEU A 161 -6.76 -23.54 -11.61
C LEU A 161 -5.81 -24.14 -12.66
N ARG A 162 -6.19 -24.05 -13.93
CA ARG A 162 -5.54 -24.71 -15.08
C ARG A 162 -4.50 -23.85 -15.82
N HIS A 163 -4.38 -22.56 -15.46
CA HIS A 163 -3.43 -21.63 -16.06
C HIS A 163 -2.42 -21.08 -15.04
N THR A 164 -1.33 -20.52 -15.56
CA THR A 164 -0.15 -20.09 -14.81
C THR A 164 -0.30 -18.67 -14.29
N PRO A 165 -0.42 -18.48 -12.95
CA PRO A 165 -0.43 -17.16 -12.34
C PRO A 165 0.93 -16.47 -12.47
N ALA A 166 0.97 -15.14 -12.24
CA ALA A 166 2.24 -14.47 -12.06
C ALA A 166 2.93 -14.95 -10.75
N PRO A 167 4.27 -14.99 -10.67
CA PRO A 167 5.02 -15.46 -9.49
C PRO A 167 5.01 -14.47 -8.32
N ASN A 168 3.82 -14.18 -7.80
CA ASN A 168 3.53 -13.26 -6.71
C ASN A 168 2.12 -13.57 -6.13
N ASN A 169 1.48 -12.62 -5.45
CA ASN A 169 0.12 -12.73 -4.90
C ASN A 169 -0.94 -13.33 -5.85
N TRP A 170 -0.70 -13.36 -7.17
CA TRP A 170 -1.60 -14.00 -8.13
C TRP A 170 -1.89 -15.47 -7.84
N TYR A 171 -1.02 -16.19 -7.13
CA TYR A 171 -1.31 -17.56 -6.67
C TYR A 171 -2.45 -17.64 -5.65
N LEU A 172 -2.80 -16.53 -4.98
CA LEU A 172 -3.95 -16.48 -4.07
C LEU A 172 -5.30 -16.34 -4.80
N PHE A 173 -5.28 -16.06 -6.11
CA PHE A 173 -6.50 -16.03 -6.92
C PHE A 173 -7.07 -17.43 -7.19
N PRO A 174 -6.31 -18.39 -7.76
CA PRO A 174 -6.78 -19.77 -7.86
C PRO A 174 -7.00 -20.42 -6.49
N TYR A 175 -6.26 -20.02 -5.44
CA TYR A 175 -6.55 -20.42 -4.06
C TYR A 175 -7.99 -20.05 -3.65
N SER A 176 -8.40 -18.81 -3.90
CA SER A 176 -9.74 -18.32 -3.56
C SER A 176 -10.84 -19.03 -4.36
N VAL A 177 -10.56 -19.32 -5.65
CA VAL A 177 -11.45 -20.13 -6.50
C VAL A 177 -11.60 -21.54 -5.96
N ALA A 178 -10.48 -22.21 -5.66
CA ALA A 178 -10.47 -23.56 -5.09
C ALA A 178 -11.24 -23.62 -3.77
N ALA A 179 -11.02 -22.66 -2.88
CA ALA A 179 -11.72 -22.58 -1.60
C ALA A 179 -13.24 -22.41 -1.76
N PHE A 180 -13.70 -21.62 -2.75
CA PHE A 180 -15.12 -21.54 -3.09
C PHE A 180 -15.66 -22.88 -3.61
N LEU A 181 -15.01 -23.49 -4.60
CA LEU A 181 -15.46 -24.74 -5.22
C LEU A 181 -15.55 -25.87 -4.19
N GLU A 182 -14.56 -26.00 -3.30
CA GLU A 182 -14.59 -26.93 -2.16
C GLU A 182 -15.78 -26.66 -1.25
N SER A 183 -16.03 -25.39 -0.90
CA SER A 183 -17.12 -25.02 0.00
C SER A 183 -18.50 -25.43 -0.52
N VAL A 184 -18.70 -25.44 -1.85
CA VAL A 184 -19.99 -25.81 -2.48
C VAL A 184 -20.05 -27.27 -2.94
N GLY A 185 -19.12 -28.12 -2.49
CA GLY A 185 -19.10 -29.55 -2.81
C GLY A 185 -18.62 -29.88 -4.23
N ARG A 186 -17.94 -28.95 -4.89
CA ARG A 186 -17.35 -29.09 -6.24
C ARG A 186 -15.80 -29.14 -6.17
N GLY A 187 -15.25 -29.53 -5.02
CA GLY A 187 -13.81 -29.69 -4.80
C GLY A 187 -13.27 -31.01 -5.34
N ASP A 188 -12.00 -31.02 -5.75
CA ASP A 188 -11.30 -32.19 -6.29
C ASP A 188 -9.76 -32.03 -6.16
N ALA A 189 -9.00 -32.89 -6.85
CA ALA A 189 -7.54 -32.84 -6.82
C ALA A 189 -6.96 -31.53 -7.43
N GLU A 190 -7.64 -30.86 -8.37
CA GLU A 190 -7.20 -29.57 -8.90
C GLU A 190 -7.32 -28.49 -7.81
N THR A 191 -8.43 -28.48 -7.05
CA THR A 191 -8.64 -27.51 -5.97
C THR A 191 -7.64 -27.71 -4.83
N THR A 192 -7.42 -28.96 -4.38
CA THR A 192 -6.42 -29.29 -3.35
C THR A 192 -5.04 -28.80 -3.77
N ARG A 193 -4.60 -29.13 -4.98
CA ARG A 193 -3.27 -28.76 -5.48
C ARG A 193 -3.09 -27.24 -5.60
N ALA A 194 -4.14 -26.52 -6.01
CA ALA A 194 -4.09 -25.07 -6.11
C ALA A 194 -3.92 -24.43 -4.73
N LYS A 195 -4.61 -24.96 -3.71
CA LYS A 195 -4.49 -24.47 -2.32
C LYS A 195 -3.11 -24.76 -1.73
N GLU A 196 -2.64 -26.00 -1.80
CA GLU A 196 -1.32 -26.41 -1.31
C GLU A 196 -0.21 -25.55 -1.92
N ARG A 197 -0.19 -25.42 -3.25
CA ARG A 197 0.80 -24.61 -3.96
C ARG A 197 0.82 -23.15 -3.51
N ALA A 198 -0.35 -22.55 -3.29
CA ALA A 198 -0.43 -21.14 -2.89
C ALA A 198 0.05 -20.95 -1.45
N LEU A 199 -0.30 -21.85 -0.54
CA LEU A 199 0.16 -21.82 0.85
C LEU A 199 1.67 -22.08 0.95
N ASP A 200 2.20 -23.07 0.22
CA ASP A 200 3.64 -23.35 0.17
C ASP A 200 4.46 -22.15 -0.31
N LEU A 201 4.00 -21.46 -1.36
CA LEU A 201 4.63 -20.23 -1.84
C LEU A 201 4.54 -19.11 -0.81
N LEU A 202 3.39 -18.95 -0.15
CA LEU A 202 3.19 -17.96 0.88
C LEU A 202 4.14 -18.17 2.07
N GLU A 203 4.41 -19.42 2.45
CA GLU A 203 5.43 -19.75 3.46
C GLU A 203 6.83 -19.32 3.00
N GLY A 204 7.20 -19.56 1.74
CA GLY A 204 8.47 -19.12 1.15
C GLY A 204 8.62 -17.59 1.05
N TRP A 205 7.51 -16.86 1.02
CA TRP A 205 7.48 -15.40 0.97
C TRP A 205 7.48 -14.72 2.33
N TYR A 206 7.23 -15.45 3.41
CA TYR A 206 7.27 -14.88 4.76
C TYR A 206 8.69 -14.43 5.12
N ARG A 207 8.81 -13.23 5.72
CA ARG A 207 10.10 -12.65 6.13
C ARG A 207 10.20 -12.43 7.64
N GLY A 208 9.12 -12.66 8.38
CA GLY A 208 9.02 -12.38 9.81
C GLY A 208 8.26 -11.08 10.10
N GLN A 209 7.91 -10.84 11.36
CA GLN A 209 7.22 -9.62 11.81
C GLN A 209 5.87 -9.41 11.12
N GLY A 210 5.20 -10.50 10.68
CA GLY A 210 3.96 -10.42 9.92
C GLY A 210 4.10 -9.94 8.47
N TRP A 211 5.32 -9.75 7.95
CA TRP A 211 5.56 -9.26 6.59
C TRP A 211 5.92 -10.38 5.61
N TYR A 212 5.38 -10.27 4.41
CA TYR A 212 5.68 -11.10 3.25
C TYR A 212 6.27 -10.23 2.14
N THR A 213 7.24 -10.79 1.42
CA THR A 213 7.58 -10.24 0.10
C THR A 213 6.54 -10.70 -0.93
N ASP A 214 6.12 -9.82 -1.82
CA ASP A 214 5.19 -10.19 -2.89
C ASP A 214 5.93 -10.86 -4.07
N GLY A 215 6.22 -12.16 -3.92
CA GLY A 215 7.07 -12.91 -4.84
C GLY A 215 8.54 -12.92 -4.44
N ASP A 216 9.41 -13.43 -5.32
CA ASP A 216 10.83 -13.70 -5.02
C ASP A 216 11.73 -12.45 -4.81
N GLY A 217 11.16 -11.24 -4.92
CA GLY A 217 11.87 -9.96 -4.73
C GLY A 217 11.90 -9.48 -3.27
N ALA A 218 11.89 -8.17 -3.09
CA ALA A 218 11.79 -7.49 -1.79
C ALA A 218 10.64 -6.46 -1.79
N ALA A 219 9.49 -6.85 -2.33
CA ALA A 219 8.33 -5.95 -2.45
C ALA A 219 7.46 -6.03 -1.20
N PHE A 220 7.59 -5.04 -0.31
CA PHE A 220 6.77 -4.88 0.88
C PHE A 220 5.88 -3.66 0.67
N ASP A 221 4.60 -3.87 0.43
CA ASP A 221 3.62 -2.79 0.28
C ASP A 221 2.24 -3.23 0.78
N HIS A 222 1.22 -2.43 0.52
CA HIS A 222 -0.17 -2.67 0.94
C HIS A 222 -0.79 -3.99 0.43
N TYR A 223 -0.18 -4.69 -0.55
CA TYR A 223 -0.57 -6.06 -0.90
C TYR A 223 -0.39 -7.04 0.23
N ASN A 224 0.49 -6.76 1.20
CA ASN A 224 0.54 -7.52 2.44
C ASN A 224 -0.85 -7.57 3.09
N GLY A 225 -1.49 -6.41 3.26
CA GLY A 225 -2.77 -6.32 3.94
C GLY A 225 -3.93 -6.84 3.09
N TRP A 226 -4.13 -6.30 1.88
CA TRP A 226 -5.33 -6.57 1.09
C TRP A 226 -5.24 -7.82 0.19
N ALA A 227 -4.13 -8.55 0.21
CA ALA A 227 -4.00 -9.81 -0.53
C ALA A 227 -3.35 -10.90 0.34
N LEU A 228 -2.08 -10.75 0.71
CA LEU A 228 -1.28 -11.82 1.31
C LEU A 228 -1.83 -12.26 2.68
N HIS A 229 -2.38 -11.32 3.47
CA HIS A 229 -3.15 -11.64 4.68
C HIS A 229 -4.63 -11.89 4.39
N LEU A 230 -5.25 -11.08 3.52
CA LEU A 230 -6.70 -11.12 3.29
C LEU A 230 -7.20 -12.50 2.86
N TYR A 231 -6.63 -13.08 1.81
CA TYR A 231 -7.14 -14.32 1.23
C TYR A 231 -7.06 -15.53 2.17
N PRO A 232 -5.91 -15.89 2.77
CA PRO A 232 -5.82 -17.07 3.63
C PRO A 232 -6.60 -16.90 4.95
N VAL A 233 -6.59 -15.71 5.56
CA VAL A 233 -7.31 -15.48 6.82
C VAL A 233 -8.82 -15.43 6.60
N LEU A 234 -9.30 -14.83 5.52
CA LEU A 234 -10.72 -14.86 5.18
C LEU A 234 -11.17 -16.29 4.86
N ASP A 235 -10.36 -17.08 4.15
CA ASP A 235 -10.68 -18.49 3.90
C ASP A 235 -10.81 -19.27 5.22
N ALA A 236 -9.81 -19.16 6.11
CA ALA A 236 -9.83 -19.81 7.42
C ALA A 236 -11.06 -19.43 8.26
N HIS A 237 -11.43 -18.14 8.23
CA HIS A 237 -12.63 -17.67 8.93
C HIS A 237 -13.92 -18.25 8.34
N LEU A 238 -14.05 -18.28 7.02
CA LEU A 238 -15.25 -18.77 6.33
C LEU A 238 -15.36 -20.30 6.32
N SER A 239 -14.25 -21.04 6.40
CA SER A 239 -14.26 -22.50 6.53
C SER A 239 -14.42 -22.97 7.97
N GLY A 240 -14.17 -22.09 8.95
CA GLY A 240 -14.08 -22.48 10.36
C GLY A 240 -12.89 -23.38 10.65
N ASP A 241 -11.81 -23.28 9.85
CA ASP A 241 -10.59 -24.08 10.01
C ASP A 241 -9.72 -23.50 11.14
N PRO A 242 -9.59 -24.20 12.29
CA PRO A 242 -8.86 -23.69 13.43
C PRO A 242 -7.34 -23.69 13.22
N GLU A 243 -6.80 -24.59 12.39
CA GLU A 243 -5.35 -24.69 12.15
C GLU A 243 -4.89 -23.56 11.24
N LEU A 244 -5.58 -23.35 10.11
CA LEU A 244 -5.33 -22.21 9.23
C LEU A 244 -5.54 -20.89 9.97
N SER A 245 -6.60 -20.80 10.79
CA SER A 245 -6.88 -19.59 11.56
C SER A 245 -5.80 -19.31 12.60
N ALA A 246 -5.27 -20.33 13.30
CA ALA A 246 -4.21 -20.12 14.27
C ALA A 246 -2.91 -19.68 13.58
N HIS A 247 -2.55 -20.32 12.48
CA HIS A 247 -1.31 -20.04 11.75
C HIS A 247 -1.34 -18.67 11.08
N TYR A 248 -2.25 -18.44 10.14
CA TYR A 248 -2.29 -17.19 9.38
C TYR A 248 -2.89 -16.03 10.19
N GLY A 249 -3.80 -16.30 11.13
CA GLY A 249 -4.32 -15.29 12.05
C GLY A 249 -3.24 -14.74 12.99
N SER A 250 -2.33 -15.58 13.49
CA SER A 250 -1.21 -15.10 14.31
C SER A 250 -0.29 -14.14 13.53
N ARG A 251 -0.01 -14.43 12.26
CA ARG A 251 0.77 -13.55 11.38
C ARG A 251 0.04 -12.26 11.05
N LEU A 252 -1.28 -12.28 10.86
CA LEU A 252 -2.07 -11.06 10.71
C LEU A 252 -1.99 -10.18 11.96
N ARG A 253 -2.14 -10.77 13.15
CA ARG A 253 -2.00 -10.04 14.42
C ARG A 253 -0.62 -9.37 14.52
N GLU A 254 0.45 -10.11 14.27
CA GLU A 254 1.83 -9.60 14.26
C GLU A 254 2.04 -8.50 13.21
N HIS A 255 1.46 -8.65 12.01
CA HIS A 255 1.51 -7.63 10.97
C HIS A 255 0.87 -6.33 11.42
N LEU A 256 -0.29 -6.40 12.06
CA LEU A 256 -1.07 -5.25 12.51
C LEU A 256 -0.38 -4.45 13.63
N ASP A 257 0.56 -5.04 14.37
CA ASP A 257 1.40 -4.30 15.35
C ASP A 257 2.17 -3.16 14.67
N SER A 258 2.64 -3.39 13.45
CA SER A 258 3.38 -2.39 12.67
C SER A 258 2.55 -1.69 11.60
N PHE A 259 1.67 -2.42 10.92
CA PHE A 259 0.87 -1.88 9.81
C PHE A 259 -0.13 -0.82 10.27
N SER A 260 -0.69 -0.95 11.48
CA SER A 260 -1.61 0.05 12.04
C SER A 260 -0.96 1.42 12.28
N LEU A 261 0.38 1.45 12.44
CA LEU A 261 1.16 2.69 12.55
C LEU A 261 1.36 3.39 11.20
N LEU A 262 1.00 2.77 10.07
CA LEU A 262 1.14 3.35 8.73
C LEU A 262 -0.04 4.26 8.33
N PHE A 263 -0.85 4.68 9.31
CA PHE A 263 -1.98 5.58 9.13
C PHE A 263 -1.78 6.86 9.94
N GLY A 264 -1.88 8.02 9.28
CA GLY A 264 -1.79 9.32 9.93
C GLY A 264 -3.03 9.64 10.76
N ALA A 265 -2.91 10.63 11.64
CA ALA A 265 -4.03 11.06 12.49
C ALA A 265 -5.21 11.60 11.66
N ASP A 266 -5.00 12.07 10.44
CA ASP A 266 -6.08 12.48 9.54
C ASP A 266 -6.74 11.31 8.78
N GLY A 267 -6.30 10.07 9.03
CA GLY A 267 -6.78 8.85 8.39
C GLY A 267 -6.02 8.44 7.14
N ALA A 268 -5.05 9.24 6.67
CA ALA A 268 -4.28 8.93 5.47
C ALA A 268 -3.43 7.66 5.65
N PRO A 269 -3.56 6.63 4.79
CA PRO A 269 -2.57 5.57 4.72
C PRO A 269 -1.27 6.09 4.07
N ILE A 270 -0.15 5.47 4.41
CA ILE A 270 1.15 5.78 3.80
C ILE A 270 1.11 5.68 2.26
N HIS A 271 1.63 6.69 1.56
CA HIS A 271 1.70 6.70 0.09
C HIS A 271 2.95 5.96 -0.40
N PHE A 272 2.96 4.64 -0.24
CA PHE A 272 4.10 3.76 -0.50
C PHE A 272 3.66 2.48 -1.22
N GLY A 273 4.46 2.06 -2.23
CA GLY A 273 4.19 0.89 -3.05
C GLY A 273 3.17 1.12 -4.16
N ARG A 274 2.88 0.05 -4.92
CA ARG A 274 2.01 0.07 -6.11
C ARG A 274 0.51 0.05 -5.76
N SER A 275 -0.32 0.28 -6.77
CA SER A 275 -1.78 0.16 -6.69
C SER A 275 -2.46 1.09 -5.68
N LEU A 276 -1.84 2.24 -5.39
CA LEU A 276 -2.39 3.23 -4.46
C LEU A 276 -3.76 3.77 -4.88
N THR A 277 -4.16 3.60 -6.14
CA THR A 277 -5.52 3.94 -6.59
C THR A 277 -6.64 3.15 -5.88
N TYR A 278 -6.31 2.11 -5.12
CA TYR A 278 -7.25 1.33 -4.30
C TYR A 278 -7.57 2.01 -2.97
N ARG A 279 -6.80 3.04 -2.57
CA ARG A 279 -7.13 3.97 -1.48
C ARG A 279 -7.43 3.26 -0.14
N PHE A 280 -8.70 3.29 0.28
CA PHE A 280 -9.16 2.74 1.55
C PHE A 280 -9.15 1.20 1.58
N ALA A 281 -8.82 0.53 0.47
CA ALA A 281 -8.38 -0.87 0.50
C ALA A 281 -7.25 -1.10 1.53
N ALA A 282 -6.40 -0.09 1.78
CA ALA A 282 -5.34 -0.17 2.79
C ALA A 282 -5.88 -0.57 4.17
N GLY A 283 -7.12 -0.21 4.50
CA GLY A 283 -7.77 -0.60 5.76
C GLY A 283 -8.23 -2.06 5.83
N ALA A 284 -8.14 -2.85 4.75
CA ALA A 284 -8.72 -4.19 4.67
C ALA A 284 -8.15 -5.17 5.71
N ALA A 285 -6.84 -5.13 5.98
CA ALA A 285 -6.22 -5.99 6.99
C ALA A 285 -6.67 -5.66 8.41
N VAL A 286 -6.80 -4.37 8.72
CA VAL A 286 -7.28 -3.91 10.03
C VAL A 286 -8.75 -4.33 10.22
N ALA A 287 -9.57 -4.15 9.18
CA ALA A 287 -10.95 -4.61 9.17
C ALA A 287 -11.05 -6.13 9.36
N LEU A 288 -10.25 -6.91 8.64
CA LEU A 288 -10.21 -8.37 8.75
C LEU A 288 -9.77 -8.83 10.13
N GLY A 289 -8.73 -8.22 10.71
CA GLY A 289 -8.27 -8.52 12.07
C GLY A 289 -9.36 -8.26 13.11
N ALA A 290 -10.11 -7.17 12.96
CA ALA A 290 -11.24 -6.86 13.84
C ALA A 290 -12.40 -7.85 13.70
N VAL A 291 -12.73 -8.29 12.48
CA VAL A 291 -13.80 -9.26 12.20
C VAL A 291 -13.44 -10.66 12.70
N THR A 292 -12.17 -11.06 12.53
CA THR A 292 -11.71 -12.43 12.84
C THR A 292 -11.15 -12.58 14.26
N GLY A 293 -10.96 -11.49 15.00
CA GLY A 293 -10.36 -11.47 16.33
C GLY A 293 -8.82 -11.52 16.33
N HIS A 294 -8.19 -11.50 15.16
CA HIS A 294 -6.73 -11.53 14.98
C HIS A 294 -6.15 -10.12 14.86
N THR A 295 -6.31 -9.31 15.91
CA THR A 295 -5.81 -7.94 15.95
C THR A 295 -5.26 -7.55 17.33
N PRO A 296 -4.16 -6.78 17.40
CA PRO A 296 -3.67 -6.20 18.65
C PRO A 296 -4.47 -4.96 19.08
N LEU A 297 -5.27 -4.39 18.18
CA LEU A 297 -6.01 -3.16 18.42
C LEU A 297 -7.31 -3.44 19.19
N SER A 298 -7.74 -2.46 19.99
CA SER A 298 -9.11 -2.44 20.51
C SER A 298 -10.13 -2.31 19.37
N PRO A 299 -11.40 -2.66 19.60
CA PRO A 299 -12.46 -2.42 18.61
C PRO A 299 -12.60 -0.94 18.23
N GLY A 300 -12.49 -0.02 19.20
CA GLY A 300 -12.55 1.42 18.99
C GLY A 300 -11.40 1.94 18.10
N ALA A 301 -10.16 1.52 18.37
CA ALA A 301 -9.00 1.90 17.59
C ALA A 301 -9.02 1.27 16.18
N SER A 302 -9.53 0.03 16.07
CA SER A 302 -9.76 -0.61 14.77
C SER A 302 -10.76 0.21 13.92
N ARG A 303 -11.89 0.62 14.51
CA ARG A 303 -12.88 1.47 13.82
C ARG A 303 -12.28 2.81 13.41
N ARG A 304 -11.46 3.41 14.27
CA ARG A 304 -10.78 4.67 14.01
C ARG A 304 -9.88 4.65 12.79
N VAL A 305 -9.07 3.59 12.65
CA VAL A 305 -8.14 3.44 11.51
C VAL A 305 -8.93 3.23 10.21
N ILE A 306 -9.85 2.27 10.19
CA ILE A 306 -10.58 1.96 8.95
C ILE A 306 -11.50 3.10 8.52
N SER A 307 -12.23 3.71 9.46
CA SER A 307 -13.18 4.78 9.15
C SER A 307 -12.48 6.10 8.87
N GLY A 308 -11.34 6.34 9.52
CA GLY A 308 -10.45 7.45 9.19
C GLY A 308 -9.98 7.37 7.74
N SER A 309 -9.52 6.20 7.30
CA SER A 309 -9.10 5.98 5.91
C SER A 309 -10.24 6.18 4.91
N LEU A 310 -11.42 5.60 5.16
CA LEU A 310 -12.59 5.81 4.31
C LEU A 310 -12.96 7.30 4.21
N ARG A 311 -13.12 7.97 5.35
CA ARG A 311 -13.45 9.40 5.43
C ARG A 311 -12.40 10.26 4.74
N TYR A 312 -11.12 10.00 4.98
CA TYR A 312 -10.00 10.74 4.40
C TYR A 312 -10.13 10.90 2.89
N PHE A 313 -10.42 9.79 2.20
CA PHE A 313 -10.56 9.78 0.74
C PHE A 313 -11.89 10.36 0.25
N LEU A 314 -13.00 10.05 0.92
CA LEU A 314 -14.30 10.58 0.53
C LEU A 314 -14.36 12.11 0.67
N ASP A 315 -13.82 12.66 1.77
CA ASP A 315 -13.75 14.10 2.03
C ASP A 315 -12.82 14.83 1.03
N ARG A 316 -11.87 14.11 0.42
CA ARG A 316 -10.87 14.66 -0.52
C ARG A 316 -11.17 14.39 -1.99
N GLY A 317 -12.39 13.96 -2.31
CA GLY A 317 -12.86 13.86 -3.69
C GLY A 317 -12.47 12.57 -4.42
N ALA A 318 -12.34 11.45 -3.68
CA ALA A 318 -12.08 10.15 -4.29
C ALA A 318 -13.16 9.74 -5.27
N THR A 319 -14.40 10.16 -5.01
CA THR A 319 -15.53 10.02 -5.92
C THR A 319 -15.66 11.23 -6.85
N GLY A 320 -15.87 10.96 -8.13
CA GLY A 320 -16.26 11.97 -9.11
C GLY A 320 -17.68 12.49 -8.86
N THR A 321 -18.14 13.43 -9.69
CA THR A 321 -19.53 13.94 -9.62
C THR A 321 -20.57 12.88 -10.02
N ASP A 322 -20.14 11.81 -10.68
CA ASP A 322 -20.91 10.62 -11.04
C ASP A 322 -20.99 9.58 -9.91
N GLY A 323 -20.23 9.78 -8.82
CA GLY A 323 -20.14 8.87 -7.69
C GLY A 323 -19.21 7.69 -7.87
N LEU A 324 -18.51 7.61 -9.00
CA LEU A 324 -17.51 6.59 -9.26
C LEU A 324 -16.20 6.94 -8.57
N LEU A 325 -15.48 5.93 -8.09
CA LEU A 325 -14.11 6.11 -7.62
C LEU A 325 -13.21 6.48 -8.82
N SER A 326 -12.53 7.62 -8.71
CA SER A 326 -11.64 8.12 -9.77
C SER A 326 -10.32 7.36 -9.85
N LEU A 327 -9.61 7.44 -10.97
CA LEU A 327 -8.26 6.89 -11.12
C LEU A 327 -7.19 7.84 -10.54
N GLY A 328 -6.57 7.50 -9.41
CA GLY A 328 -5.53 8.32 -8.78
C GLY A 328 -5.50 8.19 -7.26
N TRP A 329 -5.09 9.23 -6.53
CA TRP A 329 -4.96 9.19 -5.07
C TRP A 329 -6.14 9.86 -4.35
N HIS A 330 -6.15 11.18 -4.19
CA HIS A 330 -7.33 11.90 -3.66
C HIS A 330 -8.42 12.04 -4.70
N GLY A 331 -8.04 12.35 -5.94
CA GLY A 331 -8.91 12.37 -7.12
C GLY A 331 -8.12 11.85 -8.33
N PRO A 332 -8.45 12.29 -9.56
CA PRO A 332 -7.67 11.97 -10.74
C PRO A 332 -6.19 12.35 -10.59
N HIS A 333 -5.28 11.37 -10.70
CA HIS A 333 -3.84 11.60 -10.64
C HIS A 333 -3.09 10.51 -11.43
N GLU A 334 -2.69 10.84 -12.66
CA GLU A 334 -2.13 9.88 -13.62
C GLU A 334 -0.80 9.27 -13.16
N ALA A 335 0.06 10.04 -12.48
CA ALA A 335 1.37 9.56 -12.06
C ALA A 335 1.31 8.47 -10.97
N THR A 336 0.16 8.28 -10.31
CA THR A 336 -0.07 7.16 -9.37
C THR A 336 -0.43 5.86 -10.09
N LEU A 337 -0.86 5.92 -11.35
CA LEU A 337 -1.43 4.79 -12.07
C LEU A 337 -0.36 3.82 -12.56
N GLN A 338 -0.72 2.55 -12.62
CA GLN A 338 0.06 1.52 -13.28
C GLN A 338 -0.50 1.24 -14.67
N HIS A 339 0.25 0.52 -15.51
CA HIS A 339 -0.18 0.19 -16.87
C HIS A 339 -1.48 -0.64 -16.90
N TYR A 340 -1.71 -1.45 -15.85
CA TYR A 340 -2.92 -2.26 -15.66
C TYR A 340 -4.08 -1.47 -15.04
N SER A 341 -3.92 -0.20 -14.66
CA SER A 341 -5.01 0.58 -14.08
C SER A 341 -6.03 0.96 -15.16
N GLY A 342 -7.23 0.40 -15.09
CA GLY A 342 -8.41 0.72 -15.90
C GLY A 342 -9.53 1.36 -15.08
N PRO A 343 -10.68 1.69 -15.68
CA PRO A 343 -11.73 2.50 -15.04
C PRO A 343 -12.29 1.89 -13.74
N ALA A 344 -12.38 0.56 -13.68
CA ALA A 344 -12.83 -0.18 -12.50
C ALA A 344 -11.72 -0.45 -11.48
N SER A 345 -10.48 -0.04 -11.75
CA SER A 345 -9.36 -0.39 -10.88
C SER A 345 -9.48 0.10 -9.44
N PRO A 346 -9.95 1.34 -9.21
CA PRO A 346 -10.20 1.83 -7.87
C PRO A 346 -11.15 0.99 -7.03
N TYR A 347 -12.04 0.18 -7.62
CA TYR A 347 -13.00 -0.65 -6.89
C TYR A 347 -12.37 -1.84 -6.17
N TRP A 348 -11.06 -2.06 -6.27
CA TRP A 348 -10.37 -2.92 -5.28
C TRP A 348 -10.53 -2.40 -3.84
N ALA A 349 -10.86 -1.12 -3.67
CA ALA A 349 -11.32 -0.53 -2.42
C ALA A 349 -12.44 -1.34 -1.74
N SER A 350 -13.23 -2.11 -2.51
CA SER A 350 -14.27 -3.00 -1.99
C SER A 350 -13.78 -4.00 -0.95
N LYS A 351 -12.49 -4.37 -0.94
CA LYS A 351 -11.91 -5.25 0.08
C LYS A 351 -12.03 -4.70 1.49
N ALA A 352 -12.05 -3.38 1.67
CA ALA A 352 -12.22 -2.76 2.98
C ALA A 352 -13.62 -3.01 3.58
N PHE A 353 -14.63 -3.29 2.74
CA PHE A 353 -15.96 -3.66 3.20
C PHE A 353 -16.01 -5.04 3.84
N VAL A 354 -14.90 -5.80 3.91
CA VAL A 354 -14.80 -6.97 4.80
C VAL A 354 -15.21 -6.63 6.23
N SER A 355 -15.02 -5.37 6.66
CA SER A 355 -15.54 -4.84 7.93
C SER A 355 -17.04 -5.10 8.12
N LEU A 356 -17.86 -5.02 7.06
CA LEU A 356 -19.31 -5.21 7.12
C LEU A 356 -19.71 -6.65 7.44
N LEU A 357 -18.81 -7.63 7.33
CA LEU A 357 -19.06 -8.99 7.85
C LEU A 357 -19.29 -9.00 9.37
N ALA A 358 -18.78 -8.01 10.10
CA ALA A 358 -19.13 -7.83 11.49
C ALA A 358 -20.62 -7.43 11.62
N PRO A 359 -21.45 -8.22 12.33
CA PRO A 359 -22.88 -7.94 12.50
C PRO A 359 -23.09 -6.65 13.30
N GLU A 360 -24.29 -6.07 13.23
CA GLU A 360 -24.62 -4.77 13.87
C GLU A 360 -24.23 -4.69 15.36
N GLY A 361 -24.41 -5.78 16.12
CA GLY A 361 -24.06 -5.84 17.54
C GLY A 361 -22.56 -6.05 17.85
N HIS A 362 -21.71 -6.21 16.84
CA HIS A 362 -20.29 -6.48 17.02
C HIS A 362 -19.56 -5.28 17.67
N PRO A 363 -18.59 -5.49 18.59
CA PRO A 363 -17.84 -4.41 19.24
C PRO A 363 -17.17 -3.42 18.29
N LEU A 364 -16.80 -3.86 17.08
CA LEU A 364 -16.31 -2.96 16.03
C LEU A 364 -17.26 -1.78 15.77
N TRP A 365 -18.57 -2.01 15.88
CA TRP A 365 -19.60 -1.00 15.63
C TRP A 365 -20.19 -0.39 16.89
N THR A 366 -20.11 -1.07 18.03
CA THR A 366 -20.80 -0.64 19.27
C THR A 366 -19.89 -0.06 20.35
N ALA A 367 -18.59 -0.40 20.36
CA ALA A 367 -17.63 0.25 21.26
C ALA A 367 -17.46 1.73 20.89
N THR A 368 -17.16 2.62 21.81
CA THR A 368 -16.79 4.01 21.47
C THR A 368 -15.48 4.03 20.67
N GLU A 369 -15.38 4.90 19.68
CA GLU A 369 -14.15 5.06 18.89
C GLU A 369 -13.02 5.59 19.79
N GLU A 370 -11.83 5.04 19.61
CA GLU A 370 -10.63 5.37 20.38
C GLU A 370 -9.57 5.97 19.45
N PRO A 371 -8.58 6.73 19.97
CA PRO A 371 -7.52 7.29 19.16
C PRO A 371 -6.76 6.23 18.35
N ALA A 372 -6.37 6.59 17.13
CA ALA A 372 -5.48 5.79 16.30
C ALA A 372 -4.09 5.72 16.95
N PRO A 373 -3.27 4.71 16.61
CA PRO A 373 -1.89 4.64 17.09
C PRO A 373 -1.08 5.93 16.88
N SER A 374 -1.29 6.64 15.76
CA SER A 374 -0.63 7.91 15.42
C SER A 374 -1.15 9.14 16.20
N GLU A 375 -2.29 9.03 16.89
CA GLU A 375 -2.82 10.06 17.80
C GLU A 375 -2.31 9.88 19.24
N GLY A 376 -1.62 8.76 19.52
CA GLY A 376 -0.97 8.45 20.79
C GLY A 376 0.39 9.13 20.96
N PRO A 377 1.22 8.72 21.95
CA PRO A 377 2.59 9.21 22.09
C PRO A 377 3.44 8.91 20.84
N ASP A 378 4.52 9.66 20.65
CA ASP A 378 5.48 9.40 19.59
C ASP A 378 5.90 7.92 19.55
N ARG A 379 6.04 7.39 18.33
CA ARG A 379 6.45 6.00 18.11
C ARG A 379 7.59 5.97 17.11
N VAL A 380 8.57 5.14 17.44
CA VAL A 380 9.62 4.70 16.53
C VAL A 380 9.64 3.19 16.56
N LEU A 381 9.50 2.55 15.40
CA LEU A 381 9.50 1.10 15.29
C LEU A 381 10.38 0.68 14.11
N ALA A 382 11.47 -0.03 14.41
CA ALA A 382 12.30 -0.66 13.40
C ALA A 382 11.78 -2.07 13.06
N LEU A 383 11.74 -2.38 11.77
CA LEU A 383 11.35 -3.67 11.22
C LEU A 383 12.52 -4.26 10.41
N PRO A 384 13.45 -4.99 11.06
CA PRO A 384 14.61 -5.57 10.38
C PRO A 384 14.26 -6.53 9.24
N ALA A 385 13.17 -7.30 9.36
CA ALA A 385 12.75 -8.28 8.35
C ALA A 385 12.44 -7.64 6.98
N PRO A 386 11.58 -6.61 6.89
CA PRO A 386 11.36 -5.88 5.65
C PRO A 386 12.36 -4.74 5.40
N GLY A 387 13.26 -4.46 6.35
CA GLY A 387 14.20 -3.33 6.29
C GLY A 387 13.50 -1.97 6.31
N LEU A 388 12.50 -1.80 7.17
CA LEU A 388 11.71 -0.57 7.30
C LEU A 388 11.88 0.08 8.68
N LEU A 389 11.68 1.39 8.75
CA LEU A 389 11.63 2.14 10.01
C LEU A 389 10.42 3.07 9.98
N ILE A 390 9.55 2.95 10.98
CA ILE A 390 8.33 3.75 11.12
C ILE A 390 8.58 4.81 12.20
N GLN A 391 8.19 6.05 11.91
CA GLN A 391 8.27 7.19 12.81
C GLN A 391 6.92 7.93 12.81
N SER A 392 6.27 8.06 13.96
CA SER A 392 5.05 8.87 14.11
C SER A 392 5.21 9.93 15.19
N THR A 393 4.74 11.13 14.90
CA THR A 393 4.82 12.30 15.78
C THR A 393 3.44 12.71 16.24
N ARG A 394 3.20 12.75 17.55
CA ARG A 394 1.90 13.11 18.14
C ARG A 394 1.51 14.55 17.84
N ALA A 395 2.49 15.45 17.84
CA ALA A 395 2.29 16.89 17.73
C ALA A 395 1.56 17.29 16.43
N ASP A 396 1.80 16.56 15.34
CA ASP A 396 1.20 16.80 14.03
C ASP A 396 0.44 15.59 13.46
N GLY A 397 0.52 14.43 14.11
CA GLY A 397 -0.12 13.19 13.68
C GLY A 397 0.44 12.60 12.39
N ILE A 398 1.61 13.07 11.93
CA ILE A 398 2.25 12.63 10.69
C ILE A 398 3.00 11.32 10.95
N VAL A 399 2.87 10.39 10.00
CA VAL A 399 3.68 9.17 9.95
C VAL A 399 4.66 9.26 8.80
N ARG A 400 5.91 8.88 9.08
CA ARG A 400 7.02 8.75 8.13
C ARG A 400 7.47 7.29 8.11
N LEU A 401 7.73 6.78 6.92
CA LEU A 401 8.23 5.43 6.67
C LEU A 401 9.56 5.55 5.95
N HIS A 402 10.65 5.10 6.57
CA HIS A 402 11.98 5.08 5.98
C HIS A 402 12.24 3.70 5.38
N ASN A 403 12.52 3.66 4.08
CA ASN A 403 12.67 2.45 3.31
C ASN A 403 14.15 2.08 3.11
N HIS A 404 14.58 1.01 3.77
CA HIS A 404 15.92 0.44 3.70
C HIS A 404 15.94 -1.03 3.27
N GLY A 405 14.82 -1.57 2.80
CA GLY A 405 14.75 -2.97 2.39
C GLY A 405 13.74 -3.31 1.32
N SER A 406 12.75 -2.44 1.07
CA SER A 406 11.80 -2.70 0.00
C SER A 406 12.26 -2.15 -1.34
N ASP A 407 12.27 -3.01 -2.34
CA ASP A 407 12.35 -2.62 -3.74
C ASP A 407 11.36 -3.43 -4.58
N HIS A 408 11.14 -3.00 -5.83
CA HIS A 408 10.30 -3.73 -6.77
C HIS A 408 11.15 -4.22 -7.94
N VAL A 409 12.29 -4.85 -7.61
CA VAL A 409 13.24 -5.42 -8.56
C VAL A 409 13.09 -6.94 -8.55
N ARG A 410 12.92 -7.54 -9.72
CA ARG A 410 12.83 -9.00 -9.81
C ARG A 410 14.24 -9.61 -9.67
N PRO A 411 14.41 -10.78 -9.04
CA PRO A 411 15.74 -11.38 -8.86
C PRO A 411 16.52 -11.64 -10.16
N HIS A 412 15.82 -11.85 -11.27
CA HIS A 412 16.41 -12.08 -12.59
C HIS A 412 16.65 -10.79 -13.39
N GLU A 413 16.17 -9.64 -12.92
CA GLU A 413 16.46 -8.36 -13.57
C GLU A 413 17.87 -7.91 -13.22
N GLY A 414 18.64 -7.52 -14.24
CA GLY A 414 19.93 -6.89 -14.02
C GLY A 414 19.78 -5.55 -13.30
N GLU A 415 20.80 -5.16 -12.52
CA GLU A 415 20.83 -3.85 -11.86
C GLU A 415 20.91 -2.68 -12.87
N SER A 416 21.21 -2.96 -14.15
CA SER A 416 21.25 -1.98 -15.22
C SER A 416 19.86 -1.57 -15.73
N GLY A 417 19.55 -0.28 -15.66
CA GLY A 417 18.59 0.44 -16.51
C GLY A 417 17.21 -0.17 -16.77
N VAL A 418 16.29 -0.01 -15.81
CA VAL A 418 14.85 0.20 -16.02
C VAL A 418 14.46 1.33 -15.06
N GLN A 419 13.57 2.24 -15.49
CA GLN A 419 13.19 3.45 -14.75
C GLN A 419 12.99 3.21 -13.24
N ASN A 420 13.56 4.09 -12.41
CA ASN A 420 13.28 4.12 -10.97
C ASN A 420 11.76 4.22 -10.75
N ASP A 421 11.19 3.26 -10.03
CA ASP A 421 9.82 3.36 -9.54
C ASP A 421 9.83 4.23 -8.27
N PRO A 422 9.34 5.48 -8.33
CA PRO A 422 9.37 6.36 -7.17
C PRO A 422 8.51 5.84 -6.01
N LEU A 423 7.67 4.83 -6.21
CA LEU A 423 6.87 4.21 -5.15
C LEU A 423 7.66 3.20 -4.30
N TYR A 424 8.86 2.81 -4.73
CA TYR A 424 9.76 1.92 -3.98
C TYR A 424 11.17 2.50 -3.79
N THR A 425 11.63 3.37 -4.67
CA THR A 425 13.06 3.76 -4.70
C THR A 425 13.45 4.89 -3.74
N ARG A 426 12.47 5.64 -3.20
CA ARG A 426 12.72 6.74 -2.25
C ARG A 426 13.24 6.22 -0.91
N GLN A 427 14.03 7.03 -0.23
CA GLN A 427 14.52 6.74 1.11
C GLN A 427 13.41 6.84 2.15
N SER A 428 12.41 7.70 1.92
CA SER A 428 11.33 7.92 2.88
C SER A 428 10.00 8.24 2.17
N TYR A 429 8.90 7.87 2.81
CA TYR A 429 7.50 8.14 2.43
C TYR A 429 6.73 8.69 3.64
N SER A 430 5.62 9.39 3.42
CA SER A 430 4.79 9.89 4.52
C SER A 430 3.31 9.80 4.20
N THR A 431 2.49 10.12 5.20
CA THR A 431 1.03 10.21 5.09
C THR A 431 0.56 11.56 4.52
N VAL A 432 1.47 12.51 4.31
CA VAL A 432 1.13 13.90 3.89
C VAL A 432 1.89 14.38 2.66
N THR A 433 2.84 13.60 2.14
CA THR A 433 3.58 13.90 0.91
C THR A 433 3.62 12.69 -0.01
N GLY A 434 3.77 12.92 -1.31
CA GLY A 434 3.95 11.87 -2.30
C GLY A 434 5.20 12.13 -3.15
N PRO A 435 5.73 11.10 -3.84
CA PRO A 435 6.91 11.28 -4.66
C PRO A 435 6.71 12.29 -5.78
N THR A 436 7.76 13.03 -6.12
CA THR A 436 7.74 13.93 -7.29
C THR A 436 7.68 13.16 -8.60
N SER A 437 7.09 13.79 -9.62
CA SER A 437 7.10 13.27 -10.99
C SER A 437 8.52 12.97 -11.50
N LYS A 438 8.64 11.98 -12.40
CA LYS A 438 9.91 11.54 -13.01
C LYS A 438 10.66 12.64 -13.77
N VAL A 439 9.99 13.74 -14.15
CA VAL A 439 10.60 14.89 -14.83
C VAL A 439 11.16 15.94 -13.87
N ASN A 440 10.86 15.84 -12.58
CA ASN A 440 11.36 16.71 -11.52
C ASN A 440 12.55 16.09 -10.80
N ALA A 441 13.23 16.90 -9.98
CA ALA A 441 14.14 16.36 -8.98
C ALA A 441 13.38 15.37 -8.08
N ALA A 442 13.94 14.17 -7.93
CA ALA A 442 13.41 13.18 -7.02
C ALA A 442 13.49 13.71 -5.59
N ASP A 443 12.37 13.71 -4.87
CA ASP A 443 12.34 13.90 -3.41
C ASP A 443 13.01 12.72 -2.70
N ASN A 444 13.36 12.88 -1.42
CA ASN A 444 13.90 11.82 -0.55
C ASN A 444 14.89 10.87 -1.23
N HIS A 445 15.85 11.41 -1.98
CA HIS A 445 16.76 10.64 -2.82
C HIS A 445 18.19 11.10 -2.62
N LEU A 446 19.12 10.13 -2.59
CA LEU A 446 20.55 10.37 -2.67
C LEU A 446 21.02 9.99 -4.07
N ALA A 447 21.47 10.98 -4.84
CA ALA A 447 21.99 10.78 -6.18
C ALA A 447 23.50 11.03 -6.21
N VAL A 448 24.25 10.11 -6.81
CA VAL A 448 25.60 10.40 -7.31
C VAL A 448 25.44 10.91 -8.74
N VAL A 449 26.05 12.05 -9.05
CA VAL A 449 26.01 12.68 -10.36
C VAL A 449 27.37 12.50 -11.02
N VAL A 450 27.40 11.83 -12.16
CA VAL A 450 28.62 11.59 -12.95
C VAL A 450 28.41 12.13 -14.34
N ALA A 451 29.28 13.03 -14.80
CA ALA A 451 29.17 13.69 -16.10
C ALA A 451 27.75 14.28 -16.37
N GLY A 452 27.13 14.85 -15.34
CA GLY A 452 25.78 15.45 -15.41
C GLY A 452 24.61 14.46 -15.35
N VAL A 453 24.87 13.15 -15.29
CA VAL A 453 23.83 12.12 -15.19
C VAL A 453 23.62 11.74 -13.73
N ARG A 454 22.39 11.87 -13.24
CA ARG A 454 22.00 11.48 -11.87
C ARG A 454 21.79 9.98 -11.76
N SER A 455 22.30 9.38 -10.69
CA SER A 455 22.04 7.97 -10.39
C SER A 455 20.65 7.74 -9.80
N GLY A 456 20.12 6.55 -10.06
CA GLY A 456 18.98 5.96 -9.37
C GLY A 456 19.39 5.06 -8.21
N ARG A 457 18.40 4.81 -7.34
CA ARG A 457 18.44 3.79 -6.28
C ARG A 457 17.51 2.67 -6.69
N ARG A 458 18.01 1.43 -6.77
CA ARG A 458 17.24 0.28 -7.30
C ARG A 458 17.25 -0.91 -6.35
N SER A 459 18.28 -1.75 -6.41
CA SER A 459 18.40 -2.92 -5.53
C SER A 459 18.86 -2.50 -4.15
N ILE A 460 17.96 -2.54 -3.18
CA ILE A 460 18.17 -2.04 -1.82
C ILE A 460 18.55 -3.22 -0.93
N ARG A 461 19.73 -3.15 -0.33
CA ARG A 461 20.27 -4.23 0.52
C ARG A 461 20.31 -3.77 1.97
N PRO A 462 19.42 -4.28 2.84
CA PRO A 462 19.44 -3.98 4.26
C PRO A 462 20.81 -4.27 4.88
N LEU A 463 21.27 -3.38 5.75
CA LEU A 463 22.45 -3.57 6.60
C LEU A 463 22.07 -3.78 8.07
N GLY A 464 20.81 -3.54 8.43
CA GLY A 464 20.28 -3.69 9.77
C GLY A 464 19.24 -2.62 10.09
N ALA A 465 18.48 -2.86 11.16
CA ALA A 465 17.60 -1.88 11.77
C ALA A 465 17.46 -2.19 13.26
N GLY A 466 17.18 -1.18 14.08
CA GLY A 466 17.01 -1.32 15.51
C GLY A 466 16.32 -0.09 16.10
N HIS A 467 15.78 -0.21 17.30
CA HIS A 467 15.16 0.92 18.00
C HIS A 467 15.34 0.80 19.50
N GLY A 468 15.16 1.91 20.20
CA GLY A 468 15.08 2.00 21.65
C GLY A 468 13.94 2.95 22.06
N ASP A 469 13.95 3.42 23.29
CA ASP A 469 12.90 4.32 23.78
C ASP A 469 12.98 5.68 23.08
N GLY A 470 12.02 5.95 22.19
CA GLY A 470 11.86 7.24 21.50
C GLY A 470 12.81 7.49 20.32
N TRP A 471 13.64 6.51 19.95
CA TRP A 471 14.56 6.61 18.82
C TRP A 471 14.72 5.29 18.08
N GLY A 472 15.23 5.33 16.86
CA GLY A 472 15.55 4.11 16.11
C GLY A 472 16.28 4.38 14.82
N TRP A 473 16.70 3.33 14.14
CA TRP A 473 17.52 3.41 12.96
C TRP A 473 17.25 2.29 11.97
N ALA A 474 17.51 2.56 10.71
CA ALA A 474 17.59 1.56 9.65
C ALA A 474 18.70 1.94 8.68
N ALA A 475 19.33 0.93 8.10
CA ALA A 475 20.45 1.11 7.20
C ALA A 475 20.36 0.18 5.99
N SER A 476 20.87 0.67 4.87
CA SER A 476 20.94 -0.09 3.64
C SER A 476 22.12 0.37 2.80
N TRP A 477 22.51 -0.44 1.83
CA TRP A 477 23.34 0.02 0.73
C TRP A 477 22.72 -0.28 -0.62
N HIS A 478 23.14 0.48 -1.61
CA HIS A 478 22.80 0.23 -3.01
C HIS A 478 23.98 0.59 -3.92
N ARG A 479 23.94 0.07 -5.15
CA ARG A 479 24.81 0.56 -6.23
C ARG A 479 24.09 1.71 -6.95
N PRO A 480 24.69 2.89 -7.07
CA PRO A 480 24.18 3.94 -7.94
C PRO A 480 24.10 3.46 -9.40
N VAL A 481 22.92 3.54 -10.00
CA VAL A 481 22.66 3.09 -11.39
C VAL A 481 22.35 4.27 -12.28
N PHE A 482 22.93 4.34 -13.48
CA PHE A 482 22.76 5.45 -14.41
C PHE A 482 21.91 5.06 -15.61
N THR A 483 21.05 5.97 -16.07
CA THR A 483 20.13 5.74 -17.20
C THR A 483 20.78 5.97 -18.57
N SER A 484 21.94 6.61 -18.60
CA SER A 484 22.70 6.93 -19.81
C SER A 484 24.21 6.89 -19.52
N GLY A 485 25.01 6.51 -20.52
CA GLY A 485 26.44 6.26 -20.33
C GLY A 485 26.70 4.87 -19.76
N ALA A 486 27.78 4.71 -19.00
CA ALA A 486 28.04 3.46 -18.29
C ALA A 486 26.95 3.25 -17.24
N PRO A 487 26.21 2.11 -17.25
CA PRO A 487 25.07 1.91 -16.35
C PRO A 487 25.50 1.82 -14.88
N MET A 488 26.77 1.51 -14.62
CA MET A 488 27.37 1.42 -13.31
C MET A 488 28.83 1.90 -13.37
N VAL A 489 29.31 2.46 -12.26
CA VAL A 489 30.72 2.78 -12.04
C VAL A 489 31.33 1.70 -11.15
N PRO A 490 32.40 0.98 -11.58
CA PRO A 490 33.03 -0.04 -10.75
C PRO A 490 33.47 0.50 -9.38
N GLY A 491 33.14 -0.22 -8.32
CA GLY A 491 33.47 0.16 -6.94
C GLY A 491 32.55 1.22 -6.32
N LEU A 492 31.72 1.91 -7.12
CA LEU A 492 30.80 2.92 -6.61
C LEU A 492 29.67 2.28 -5.79
N ARG A 493 29.55 2.72 -4.54
CA ARG A 493 28.54 2.24 -3.59
C ARG A 493 28.07 3.39 -2.70
N ALA A 494 26.78 3.40 -2.38
CA ALA A 494 26.22 4.30 -1.38
C ALA A 494 25.65 3.48 -0.22
N GLU A 495 26.23 3.65 0.95
CA GLU A 495 25.73 3.13 2.23
C GLU A 495 24.98 4.28 2.93
N SER A 496 23.82 3.98 3.50
CA SER A 496 22.92 5.00 4.05
C SER A 496 22.33 4.51 5.37
N VAL A 497 22.43 5.34 6.40
CA VAL A 497 21.86 5.13 7.73
C VAL A 497 20.89 6.28 7.99
N THR A 498 19.67 5.94 8.38
CA THR A 498 18.68 6.90 8.88
C THR A 498 18.48 6.61 10.36
N VAL A 499 18.67 7.62 11.21
CA VAL A 499 18.32 7.57 12.64
C VAL A 499 17.21 8.59 12.89
N VAL A 500 16.15 8.17 13.56
CA VAL A 500 14.98 9.01 13.84
C VAL A 500 14.78 9.17 15.33
N ARG A 501 14.33 10.37 15.72
CA ARG A 501 13.93 10.71 17.09
C ARG A 501 13.02 11.93 17.05
N GLY A 502 11.88 11.87 17.74
CA GLY A 502 10.86 12.92 17.67
C GLY A 502 10.49 13.20 16.21
N ARG A 503 10.65 14.44 15.74
CA ARG A 503 10.46 14.84 14.33
C ARG A 503 11.73 14.88 13.47
N TYR A 504 12.88 14.50 14.04
CA TYR A 504 14.18 14.61 13.39
C TYR A 504 14.56 13.31 12.68
N GLU A 505 15.20 13.45 11.53
CA GLU A 505 15.73 12.38 10.71
C GLU A 505 17.22 12.67 10.45
N LEU A 506 18.11 12.09 11.24
CA LEU A 506 19.55 12.13 10.99
C LEU A 506 19.87 11.16 9.84
N ARG A 507 20.29 11.71 8.70
CA ARG A 507 20.62 10.95 7.50
C ARG A 507 22.13 11.00 7.28
N VAL A 508 22.76 9.84 7.33
CA VAL A 508 24.22 9.69 7.16
C VAL A 508 24.50 8.80 5.97
N HIS A 509 25.30 9.30 5.04
CA HIS A 509 25.67 8.60 3.81
C HIS A 509 27.19 8.44 3.71
N ARG A 510 27.62 7.22 3.45
CA ARG A 510 29.00 6.90 3.05
C ARG A 510 28.99 6.50 1.58
N VAL A 511 29.53 7.37 0.73
CA VAL A 511 29.67 7.11 -0.70
C VAL A 511 31.11 6.69 -0.95
N VAL A 512 31.28 5.46 -1.42
CA VAL A 512 32.58 4.81 -1.65
C VAL A 512 32.82 4.71 -3.15
N GLY A 513 34.04 4.98 -3.60
CA GLY A 513 34.44 4.81 -5.00
C GLY A 513 33.84 5.84 -5.96
N ALA A 514 33.56 7.06 -5.49
CA ALA A 514 33.14 8.17 -6.34
C ALA A 514 34.26 8.52 -7.34
N PRO A 515 33.99 8.55 -8.65
CA PRO A 515 35.01 8.91 -9.64
C PRO A 515 35.32 10.41 -9.58
N ALA A 516 36.50 10.80 -10.05
CA ALA A 516 36.90 12.21 -10.12
C ALA A 516 35.85 13.07 -10.86
N GLY A 517 35.52 14.22 -10.28
CA GLY A 517 34.49 15.13 -10.80
C GLY A 517 33.04 14.67 -10.59
N ALA A 518 32.81 13.62 -9.79
CA ALA A 518 31.46 13.28 -9.36
C ALA A 518 30.95 14.27 -8.30
N ARG A 519 29.62 14.36 -8.21
CA ARG A 519 28.91 15.13 -7.17
C ARG A 519 27.92 14.23 -6.47
N VAL A 520 27.53 14.59 -5.25
CA VAL A 520 26.44 13.94 -4.53
C VAL A 520 25.37 14.99 -4.25
N GLU A 521 24.11 14.62 -4.50
CA GLU A 521 22.93 15.41 -4.15
C GLU A 521 22.04 14.61 -3.20
N GLN A 522 21.53 15.26 -2.15
CA GLN A 522 20.48 14.69 -1.28
C GLN A 522 19.28 15.61 -1.26
N THR A 523 18.08 15.05 -1.42
CA THR A 523 16.82 15.80 -1.35
C THR A 523 15.98 15.44 -0.12
N GLY A 524 15.23 16.42 0.36
CA GLY A 524 14.24 16.25 1.42
C GLY A 524 12.86 15.94 0.88
N TRP A 525 11.84 16.28 1.67
CA TRP A 525 10.44 16.05 1.32
C TRP A 525 9.92 17.08 0.33
N ALA A 526 9.02 16.65 -0.57
CA ALA A 526 8.30 17.53 -1.48
C ALA A 526 7.02 18.06 -0.83
N THR A 527 6.99 19.37 -0.54
CA THR A 527 5.84 20.05 0.08
C THR A 527 5.36 21.19 -0.79
N GLY A 528 4.05 21.47 -0.78
CA GLY A 528 3.53 22.70 -1.35
C GLY A 528 3.97 23.90 -0.51
N PRO A 529 4.29 25.04 -1.13
CA PRO A 529 4.75 26.22 -0.38
C PRO A 529 3.65 26.83 0.50
N ASP A 530 2.39 26.65 0.11
CA ASP A 530 1.22 27.17 0.83
C ASP A 530 0.59 26.14 1.77
N ASP A 531 1.12 24.91 1.82
CA ASP A 531 0.60 23.86 2.70
C ASP A 531 0.88 24.21 4.17
N SER A 532 0.27 23.53 5.15
CA SER A 532 0.68 23.68 6.56
C SER A 532 1.95 22.89 6.89
N VAL A 533 2.20 21.83 6.11
CA VAL A 533 3.35 20.94 6.29
C VAL A 533 4.60 21.59 5.69
N ARG A 534 5.72 21.52 6.43
CA ARG A 534 7.01 22.08 6.06
C ARG A 534 8.06 20.99 5.96
N SER A 535 8.90 21.10 4.93
CA SER A 535 10.09 20.26 4.72
C SER A 535 11.33 21.09 5.02
N ALA A 536 12.23 20.56 5.84
CA ALA A 536 13.53 21.15 6.11
C ALA A 536 14.63 20.10 5.94
N LEU A 537 15.75 20.51 5.35
CA LEU A 537 16.95 19.69 5.18
C LEU A 537 18.18 20.56 5.43
N HIS A 538 19.02 20.15 6.38
CA HIS A 538 20.19 20.90 6.82
C HIS A 538 21.44 20.03 6.77
N GLY A 539 22.49 20.52 6.11
CA GLY A 539 23.79 19.86 6.06
C GLY A 539 24.55 20.07 7.37
N LEU A 540 24.98 18.97 8.00
CA LEU A 540 25.74 18.98 9.26
C LEU A 540 27.24 18.77 9.03
N TYR A 541 27.60 17.93 8.05
CA TYR A 541 28.99 17.66 7.68
C TYR A 541 29.09 17.23 6.21
N GLY A 542 30.14 17.68 5.51
CA GLY A 542 30.46 17.29 4.14
C GLY A 542 29.61 17.91 3.02
N TRP A 543 28.54 18.65 3.36
CA TRP A 543 27.70 19.34 2.38
C TRP A 543 28.19 20.76 2.10
N GLU A 544 28.17 21.19 0.84
CA GLU A 544 28.74 22.47 0.40
C GLU A 544 27.66 23.48 0.00
N THR A 545 26.54 22.98 -0.54
CA THR A 545 25.45 23.79 -1.07
C THR A 545 24.12 23.37 -0.46
N SER A 546 23.23 24.34 -0.28
CA SER A 546 21.86 24.15 0.16
C SER A 546 20.97 25.06 -0.68
N GLU A 547 19.92 24.49 -1.28
CA GLU A 547 19.00 25.21 -2.13
C GLU A 547 17.60 24.59 -2.08
N GLU A 548 16.62 25.31 -2.63
CA GLU A 548 15.27 24.81 -2.83
C GLU A 548 15.00 24.63 -4.32
N VAL A 549 14.59 23.42 -4.71
CA VAL A 549 14.30 23.06 -6.09
C VAL A 549 12.80 22.99 -6.30
N ARG A 550 12.31 23.66 -7.35
CA ARG A 550 10.90 23.58 -7.73
C ARG A 550 10.61 22.27 -8.46
N ALA A 551 9.45 21.68 -8.16
CA ALA A 551 8.85 20.55 -8.85
C ALA A 551 7.48 20.96 -9.42
N PRO A 552 7.44 21.55 -10.64
CA PRO A 552 6.22 22.18 -11.17
C PRO A 552 5.04 21.24 -11.43
N GLN A 553 5.30 19.95 -11.65
CA GLN A 553 4.25 18.92 -11.84
C GLN A 553 3.65 18.44 -10.50
N GLY A 554 4.17 18.92 -9.37
CA GLY A 554 3.65 18.58 -8.06
C GLY A 554 3.76 17.11 -7.69
N THR A 555 2.82 16.68 -6.87
CA THR A 555 2.69 15.32 -6.32
C THR A 555 1.21 14.97 -6.22
N ALA A 556 0.90 13.78 -5.69
CA ALA A 556 -0.48 13.40 -5.37
C ALA A 556 -1.17 14.31 -4.32
N TYR A 557 -0.42 15.16 -3.61
CA TYR A 557 -0.90 15.98 -2.50
C TYR A 557 -0.98 17.46 -2.85
N THR A 558 -0.18 17.92 -3.82
CA THR A 558 -0.09 19.34 -4.14
C THR A 558 0.17 19.54 -5.63
N ARG A 559 -0.36 20.63 -6.20
CA ARG A 559 -0.28 20.92 -7.64
C ARG A 559 1.15 21.24 -8.10
N TRP A 560 1.96 21.80 -7.22
CA TRP A 560 3.39 22.02 -7.43
C TRP A 560 4.09 21.97 -6.08
N ALA A 561 5.34 21.51 -6.06
CA ALA A 561 6.08 21.33 -4.82
C ALA A 561 7.42 22.05 -4.84
N VAL A 562 7.98 22.24 -3.65
CA VAL A 562 9.37 22.64 -3.41
C VAL A 562 10.06 21.49 -2.68
N VAL A 563 11.30 21.23 -3.06
CA VAL A 563 12.14 20.15 -2.52
C VAL A 563 13.46 20.76 -2.06
N PRO A 564 13.79 20.74 -0.76
CA PRO A 564 15.10 21.20 -0.32
C PRO A 564 16.17 20.19 -0.78
N ARG A 565 17.31 20.71 -1.24
CA ARG A 565 18.42 19.93 -1.79
C ARG A 565 19.74 20.37 -1.16
N LEU A 566 20.56 19.39 -0.81
CA LEU A 566 21.96 19.55 -0.49
C LEU A 566 22.81 19.02 -1.64
N GLY A 567 23.99 19.63 -1.85
CA GLY A 567 24.95 19.20 -2.86
C GLY A 567 26.39 19.34 -2.36
N ALA A 568 27.25 18.41 -2.77
CA ALA A 568 28.68 18.41 -2.51
C ALA A 568 29.45 17.74 -3.65
N ASP A 569 30.71 18.13 -3.85
CA ASP A 569 31.63 17.36 -4.67
C ASP A 569 32.02 16.05 -3.97
N ALA A 570 32.27 14.99 -4.74
CA ALA A 570 32.64 13.68 -4.21
C ALA A 570 33.69 12.98 -5.08
N GLU A 571 34.80 12.62 -4.46
CA GLU A 571 35.86 11.81 -5.07
C GLU A 571 36.39 10.80 -4.04
N GLY A 572 36.58 9.56 -4.45
CA GLY A 572 37.00 8.48 -3.55
C GLY A 572 35.90 8.10 -2.57
N THR A 573 36.19 8.19 -1.27
CA THR A 573 35.22 7.91 -0.20
C THR A 573 34.86 9.22 0.52
N VAL A 574 33.56 9.51 0.61
CA VAL A 574 33.05 10.69 1.32
C VAL A 574 31.99 10.30 2.33
N LEU A 575 31.98 11.01 3.47
CA LEU A 575 30.94 10.97 4.48
C LEU A 575 30.13 12.25 4.45
N LEU A 576 28.81 12.10 4.47
CA LEU A 576 27.85 13.18 4.37
C LEU A 576 26.82 13.03 5.48
N VAL A 577 26.66 14.06 6.31
CA VAL A 577 25.76 14.05 7.48
C VAL A 577 24.76 15.18 7.31
N SER A 578 23.47 14.88 7.45
CA SER A 578 22.41 15.88 7.37
C SER A 578 21.31 15.58 8.37
N LEU A 579 20.55 16.62 8.73
CA LEU A 579 19.31 16.51 9.49
C LEU A 579 18.16 16.89 8.58
N ALA A 580 17.13 16.05 8.52
CA ALA A 580 15.87 16.36 7.85
C ALA A 580 14.71 16.41 8.85
N SER A 581 13.66 17.11 8.49
CA SER A 581 12.38 17.07 9.18
C SER A 581 11.26 17.40 8.21
N LEU A 582 10.17 16.63 8.30
CA LEU A 582 8.85 16.99 7.80
C LEU A 582 8.02 17.32 9.03
N THR A 583 7.24 18.39 9.08
CA THR A 583 6.37 18.67 10.24
C THR A 583 5.25 19.65 9.90
N ALA A 584 4.14 19.59 10.62
CA ALA A 584 3.10 20.63 10.58
C ALA A 584 3.14 21.58 11.81
N GLU A 585 4.16 21.46 12.67
CA GLU A 585 4.36 22.35 13.82
C GLU A 585 4.75 23.77 13.35
N GLN A 586 4.06 24.79 13.87
CA GLN A 586 4.26 26.19 13.44
C GLN A 586 5.58 26.79 13.93
N ASP A 587 5.96 26.51 15.19
CA ASP A 587 7.15 27.06 15.86
C ASP A 587 8.26 26.01 16.04
N ALA A 588 8.40 25.14 15.05
CA ALA A 588 9.31 24.02 15.12
C ALA A 588 10.78 24.52 15.15
N THR A 589 11.57 24.08 16.14
CA THR A 589 12.98 24.44 16.33
C THR A 589 13.80 24.35 15.03
N ALA A 590 14.68 25.32 14.75
CA ALA A 590 15.56 25.23 13.58
C ALA A 590 16.46 23.97 13.67
N LEU A 591 16.65 23.26 12.56
CA LEU A 591 17.42 22.01 12.55
C LEU A 591 18.86 22.19 13.05
N ALA A 592 19.48 23.33 12.77
CA ALA A 592 20.82 23.66 13.26
C ALA A 592 20.90 23.74 14.80
N ALA A 593 19.79 24.06 15.49
CA ALA A 593 19.72 24.15 16.95
C ALA A 593 19.37 22.81 17.61
N ALA A 594 19.02 21.77 16.84
CA ALA A 594 18.72 20.45 17.37
C ALA A 594 20.00 19.65 17.73
N VAL A 595 21.15 20.06 17.20
CA VAL A 595 22.44 19.38 17.34
C VAL A 595 23.42 20.28 18.07
N SER A 596 24.08 19.77 19.10
CA SER A 596 25.08 20.50 19.89
C SER A 596 26.50 20.32 19.36
N ALA A 597 26.79 19.17 18.75
CA ALA A 597 28.10 18.86 18.16
C ALA A 597 27.98 17.78 17.08
N VAL A 598 28.89 17.82 16.10
CA VAL A 598 29.10 16.78 15.10
C VAL A 598 30.59 16.50 15.02
N ASN A 599 31.00 15.27 15.33
CA ASN A 599 32.38 14.83 15.26
C ASN A 599 32.49 13.68 14.25
N VAL A 600 33.43 13.80 13.30
CA VAL A 600 33.67 12.79 12.28
C VAL A 600 35.13 12.38 12.34
N ASP A 601 35.37 11.08 12.57
CA ASP A 601 36.71 10.50 12.64
C ASP A 601 36.75 9.22 11.81
N GLY A 602 37.48 9.28 10.68
CA GLY A 602 37.49 8.20 9.69
C GLY A 602 36.08 7.87 9.20
N ASP A 603 35.65 6.63 9.42
CA ASP A 603 34.33 6.09 9.06
C ASP A 603 33.30 6.13 10.22
N THR A 604 33.59 6.93 11.25
CA THR A 604 32.73 7.13 12.42
C THR A 604 32.09 8.52 12.39
N VAL A 605 30.79 8.59 12.66
CA VAL A 605 30.05 9.83 12.89
C VAL A 605 29.46 9.82 14.30
N GLU A 606 29.69 10.89 15.05
CA GLU A 606 29.10 11.12 16.37
C GLU A 606 28.34 12.46 16.37
N VAL A 607 27.07 12.43 16.77
CA VAL A 607 26.18 13.59 16.79
C VAL A 607 25.61 13.76 18.20
N GLY A 608 25.89 14.90 18.82
CA GLY A 608 25.30 15.29 20.10
C GLY A 608 23.97 16.02 19.92
N TRP A 609 22.92 15.61 20.63
CA TRP A 609 21.61 16.24 20.60
C TRP A 609 21.54 17.37 21.63
N ALA A 610 21.09 18.54 21.20
CA ALA A 610 21.05 19.73 22.06
C ALA A 610 19.96 19.67 23.13
N GLU A 611 18.88 18.92 22.89
CA GLU A 611 17.71 18.86 23.77
C GLU A 611 18.03 18.23 25.13
N ASP A 612 18.78 17.12 25.14
CA ASP A 612 19.05 16.34 26.35
C ASP A 612 20.51 15.91 26.51
N GLY A 613 21.39 16.31 25.60
CA GLY A 613 22.81 15.97 25.64
C GLY A 613 23.13 14.51 25.28
N THR A 614 22.13 13.73 24.84
CA THR A 614 22.37 12.37 24.32
C THR A 614 23.22 12.41 23.05
N THR A 615 23.84 11.28 22.73
CA THR A 615 24.73 11.17 21.59
C THR A 615 24.33 9.99 20.72
N THR A 616 24.24 10.21 19.41
CA THR A 616 24.13 9.15 18.40
C THR A 616 25.49 8.92 17.76
N ARG A 617 25.99 7.68 17.85
CA ARG A 617 27.22 7.23 17.21
C ARG A 617 26.91 6.21 16.10
N ILE A 618 27.51 6.40 14.93
CA ILE A 618 27.38 5.53 13.76
C ILE A 618 28.78 5.17 13.28
N ASP A 619 29.13 3.89 13.36
CA ASP A 619 30.35 3.30 12.80
C ASP A 619 29.97 2.55 11.51
N PHE A 620 30.70 2.70 10.40
CA PHE A 620 30.42 1.95 9.15
C PHE A 620 31.21 0.63 9.00
N GLU A 621 32.26 0.41 9.80
CA GLU A 621 33.16 -0.75 9.68
C GLU A 621 33.48 -1.43 11.03
N PRO A 622 32.70 -2.45 11.45
CA PRO A 622 31.41 -2.89 10.90
C PRO A 622 30.29 -1.89 11.21
N LEU A 623 29.17 -1.98 10.48
CA LEU A 623 28.03 -1.11 10.75
C LEU A 623 27.52 -1.29 12.19
N LYS A 624 27.57 -0.23 12.98
CA LYS A 624 27.04 -0.17 14.34
C LYS A 624 26.39 1.19 14.58
N VAL A 625 25.20 1.18 15.17
CA VAL A 625 24.50 2.41 15.58
C VAL A 625 24.19 2.33 17.07
N GLU A 626 24.65 3.32 17.81
CA GLU A 626 24.42 3.46 19.25
C GLU A 626 23.80 4.83 19.55
N HIS A 627 22.90 4.87 20.53
CA HIS A 627 22.35 6.10 21.08
C HIS A 627 22.50 6.01 22.60
N ARG A 628 23.08 7.04 23.22
CA ARG A 628 23.47 7.04 24.63
C ARG A 628 23.11 8.34 25.32
#